data_AF-A0A1M5Q3N4-F1
#
_entry.id   AF-A0A1M5Q3N4-F1
#
_cell.length_a   1.000
_cell.length_b   1.000
_cell.length_c   1.000
_cell.angle_alpha   90.00
_cell.angle_beta   90.00
_cell.angle_gamma   90.00
#
_symmetry.space_group_name_H-M   'P 1'
#
loop_
_entity.id
_entity.type
_entity.pdbx_description
1 polymer ?
#
loop_
_entity_poly.entity_id
_entity_poly.type
_entity_poly.pdbx_seq_one_letter_code
_entity_poly.pdbx_strand_id
1 'polypeptide(L)'
;MKVITYNIHKCIGMDNKPSLKEIIKYLKKVDADIICLQEVLYPQFLKIKSKLKINGMFACNTKTMGISYGVCTFSKFNIEDSSHMLLTSKKEQRGMLATGYEIQGNTVNIINVHLGLDKYERYNQIDEIISYSNRL
;
A
#
# COMPACT_ATOMS: atom_id res chain seq x y z
N MET A 1 13.90 12.32 2.28
CA MET A 1 13.08 11.15 1.96
C MET A 1 11.88 11.59 1.15
N LYS A 2 11.68 11.04 -0.04
CA LYS A 2 10.52 11.27 -0.92
C LYS A 2 9.56 10.09 -0.81
N VAL A 3 8.35 10.36 -0.34
CA VAL A 3 7.28 9.37 -0.21
C VAL A 3 6.16 9.73 -1.19
N ILE A 4 5.61 8.72 -1.86
CA ILE A 4 4.38 8.89 -2.64
C ILE A 4 3.33 7.88 -2.21
N THR A 5 2.07 8.30 -2.30
CA THR A 5 0.91 7.42 -2.20
C THR A 5 0.09 7.51 -3.47
N TYR A 6 -0.40 6.39 -3.97
CA TYR A 6 -1.22 6.35 -5.18
C TYR A 6 -2.18 5.16 -5.19
N ASN A 7 -3.47 5.45 -5.24
CA ASN A 7 -4.49 4.45 -5.55
C ASN A 7 -4.46 4.18 -7.06
N ILE A 8 -3.99 2.99 -7.45
CA ILE A 8 -3.75 2.62 -8.84
C ILE A 8 -4.96 1.99 -9.54
N HIS A 9 -6.09 1.87 -8.85
CA HIS A 9 -7.34 1.31 -9.38
C HIS A 9 -7.16 0.02 -10.18
N LYS A 10 -6.47 -0.97 -9.59
CA LYS A 10 -6.13 -2.26 -10.25
C LYS A 10 -5.40 -2.08 -11.58
N CYS A 11 -4.61 -1.02 -11.75
CA CYS A 11 -3.98 -0.66 -13.01
C CYS A 11 -4.97 -0.55 -14.18
N ILE A 12 -6.15 0.01 -13.93
CA ILE A 12 -7.15 0.31 -14.95
C ILE A 12 -7.20 1.84 -15.10
N GLY A 13 -6.96 2.33 -16.32
CA GLY A 13 -7.05 3.75 -16.65
C GLY A 13 -8.49 4.27 -16.63
N MET A 14 -8.66 5.59 -16.67
CA MET A 14 -10.00 6.23 -16.72
C MET A 14 -10.80 5.86 -17.98
N ASP A 15 -10.10 5.42 -19.03
CA ASP A 15 -10.69 4.88 -20.26
C ASP A 15 -10.98 3.37 -20.18
N ASN A 16 -10.92 2.79 -18.98
CA ASN A 16 -11.03 1.36 -18.68
C ASN A 16 -9.97 0.47 -19.35
N LYS A 17 -8.84 1.04 -19.82
CA LYS A 17 -7.76 0.23 -20.41
C LYS A 17 -6.69 -0.16 -19.39
N PRO A 18 -6.05 -1.33 -19.55
CA PRO A 18 -4.91 -1.71 -18.70
C PRO A 18 -3.77 -0.69 -18.77
N SER A 19 -3.40 -0.11 -17.61
CA SER A 19 -2.41 0.97 -17.49
C SER A 19 -1.15 0.56 -16.74
N LEU A 20 -0.95 -0.75 -16.45
CA LEU A 20 0.18 -1.25 -15.66
C LEU A 20 1.55 -0.76 -16.16
N LYS A 21 1.76 -0.73 -17.49
CA LYS A 21 3.02 -0.23 -18.08
C LYS A 21 3.23 1.26 -17.79
N GLU A 22 2.18 2.06 -17.93
CA GLU A 22 2.23 3.50 -17.68
C GLU A 22 2.40 3.80 -16.19
N ILE A 23 1.75 3.04 -15.31
CA ILE A 23 1.96 3.15 -13.86
C ILE A 23 3.42 2.83 -13.53
N ILE A 24 3.98 1.73 -14.03
CA ILE A 24 5.39 1.40 -13.78
C ILE A 24 6.33 2.50 -14.32
N LYS A 25 6.05 3.03 -15.51
CA LYS A 25 6.81 4.13 -16.11
C LYS A 25 6.73 5.39 -15.24
N TYR A 26 5.55 5.72 -14.74
CA TYR A 26 5.33 6.83 -13.81
C TYR A 26 6.10 6.64 -12.51
N LEU A 27 5.97 5.48 -11.86
CA LEU A 27 6.67 5.18 -10.60
C LEU A 27 8.20 5.28 -10.77
N LYS A 28 8.74 4.80 -11.89
CA LYS A 28 10.17 4.98 -12.23
C LYS A 28 10.54 6.44 -12.45
N LYS A 29 9.71 7.20 -13.15
CA LYS A 29 9.97 8.63 -13.42
C LYS A 29 9.93 9.45 -12.13
N VAL A 30 9.03 9.12 -11.22
CA VAL A 30 8.91 9.82 -9.93
C VAL A 30 10.10 9.51 -9.02
N ASP A 31 10.64 8.29 -9.11
CA ASP A 31 11.86 7.87 -8.40
C ASP A 31 11.78 8.12 -6.88
N ALA A 32 10.63 7.82 -6.27
CA ALA A 32 10.43 7.98 -4.83
C ALA A 32 11.24 6.96 -4.03
N ASP A 33 11.59 7.32 -2.79
CA ASP A 33 12.27 6.43 -1.86
C ASP A 33 11.31 5.37 -1.32
N ILE A 34 10.05 5.77 -1.07
CA ILE A 34 8.97 4.92 -0.59
C ILE A 34 7.72 5.15 -1.43
N ILE A 35 7.06 4.07 -1.86
CA ILE A 35 5.87 4.08 -2.71
C ILE A 35 4.79 3.25 -2.03
N CYS A 36 3.71 3.92 -1.63
CA CYS A 36 2.51 3.31 -1.05
C CYS A 36 1.42 3.19 -2.11
N LEU A 37 1.02 1.98 -2.48
CA LEU A 37 -0.06 1.78 -3.46
C LEU A 37 -1.30 1.15 -2.81
N GLN A 38 -2.48 1.57 -3.29
CA GLN A 38 -3.77 0.99 -2.94
C GLN A 38 -4.46 0.42 -4.18
N GLU A 39 -5.41 -0.49 -3.96
CA GLU A 39 -6.15 -1.20 -5.01
C GLU A 39 -5.26 -2.06 -5.90
N VAL A 40 -4.33 -2.79 -5.28
CA VAL A 40 -3.32 -3.59 -5.98
C VAL A 40 -3.74 -5.06 -5.99
N LEU A 41 -3.76 -5.69 -7.17
CA LEU A 41 -3.84 -7.14 -7.26
C LEU A 41 -2.45 -7.77 -7.05
N TYR A 42 -2.37 -8.92 -6.36
CA TYR A 42 -1.08 -9.56 -6.08
C TYR A 42 -0.20 -9.83 -7.33
N PRO A 43 -0.74 -10.27 -8.48
CA PRO A 43 0.05 -10.37 -9.72
C PRO A 43 0.61 -9.03 -10.22
N GLN A 44 -0.07 -7.91 -9.94
CA GLN A 44 0.42 -6.57 -10.28
C GLN A 44 1.56 -6.16 -9.35
N PHE A 45 1.43 -6.43 -8.04
CA PHE A 45 2.51 -6.23 -7.08
C PHE A 45 3.80 -6.94 -7.54
N LEU A 46 3.73 -8.23 -7.93
CA LEU A 46 4.90 -8.97 -8.41
C LEU A 46 5.51 -8.33 -9.66
N LYS A 47 4.68 -7.92 -10.63
CA LYS A 47 5.14 -7.25 -11.86
C LYS A 47 5.80 -5.90 -11.55
N ILE A 48 5.18 -5.06 -10.71
CA ILE A 48 5.75 -3.78 -10.29
C ILE A 48 7.07 -4.00 -9.56
N LYS A 49 7.12 -4.90 -8.57
CA LYS A 49 8.34 -5.26 -7.83
C LYS A 49 9.48 -5.65 -8.77
N SER A 50 9.20 -6.55 -9.72
CA SER A 50 10.20 -7.03 -10.70
C SER A 50 10.75 -5.91 -11.60
N LYS A 51 9.93 -4.90 -11.92
CA LYS A 51 10.31 -3.81 -12.82
C LYS A 51 10.99 -2.65 -12.10
N LEU A 52 10.61 -2.37 -10.85
CA LEU A 52 11.25 -1.36 -10.02
C LEU A 52 12.57 -1.87 -9.43
N LYS A 53 12.69 -3.18 -9.17
CA LYS A 53 13.88 -3.83 -8.57
C LYS A 53 14.26 -3.23 -7.21
N ILE A 54 13.26 -2.96 -6.39
CA ILE A 54 13.41 -2.46 -5.01
C ILE A 54 12.63 -3.38 -4.04
N ASN A 55 12.83 -3.17 -2.74
CA ASN A 55 12.12 -3.92 -1.72
C ASN A 55 10.61 -3.67 -1.83
N GLY A 56 9.82 -4.64 -1.37
CA GLY A 56 8.37 -4.47 -1.41
C GLY A 56 7.63 -5.51 -0.59
N MET A 57 6.61 -5.04 0.11
CA MET A 57 5.70 -5.82 0.95
C MET A 57 4.26 -5.64 0.48
N PHE A 58 3.48 -6.72 0.48
CA PHE A 58 2.08 -6.73 0.07
C PHE A 58 1.20 -7.18 1.23
N ALA A 59 0.10 -6.47 1.44
CA ALA A 59 -0.93 -6.77 2.41
C ALA A 59 -2.24 -7.14 1.70
N CYS A 60 -2.73 -8.34 1.95
CA CYS A 60 -3.97 -8.85 1.36
C CYS A 60 -5.16 -8.39 2.20
N ASN A 61 -5.92 -7.39 1.74
CA ASN A 61 -7.14 -6.97 2.44
C ASN A 61 -8.31 -7.90 2.14
N THR A 62 -8.41 -8.42 0.92
CA THR A 62 -9.46 -9.38 0.53
C THR A 62 -9.02 -10.23 -0.66
N LYS A 63 -9.82 -11.23 -1.01
CA LYS A 63 -9.65 -12.02 -2.23
C LYS A 63 -10.88 -11.83 -3.11
N THR A 64 -10.66 -11.48 -4.38
CA THR A 64 -11.72 -11.39 -5.39
C THR A 64 -11.46 -12.47 -6.44
N MET A 65 -12.41 -13.39 -6.62
CA MET A 65 -12.28 -14.54 -7.54
C MET A 65 -10.96 -15.32 -7.30
N GLY A 66 -10.59 -15.52 -6.03
CA GLY A 66 -9.35 -16.20 -5.63
C GLY A 66 -8.07 -15.37 -5.71
N ILE A 67 -8.12 -14.15 -6.28
CA ILE A 67 -6.95 -13.27 -6.41
C ILE A 67 -6.88 -12.31 -5.23
N SER A 68 -5.75 -12.30 -4.52
CA SER A 68 -5.47 -11.36 -3.44
C SER A 68 -5.45 -9.91 -3.93
N TYR A 69 -6.11 -9.05 -3.17
CA TYR A 69 -6.30 -7.63 -3.43
C TYR A 69 -6.08 -6.82 -2.15
N GLY A 70 -5.35 -5.71 -2.24
CA GLY A 70 -5.09 -4.87 -1.07
C GLY A 70 -4.13 -3.73 -1.33
N VAL A 71 -3.24 -3.51 -0.37
CA VAL A 71 -2.26 -2.42 -0.38
C VAL A 71 -0.84 -2.98 -0.44
N CYS A 72 0.10 -2.20 -0.94
CA CYS A 72 1.52 -2.57 -0.88
C CYS A 72 2.41 -1.35 -0.67
N THR A 73 3.58 -1.60 -0.10
CA THR A 73 4.62 -0.60 0.09
C THR A 73 5.88 -1.10 -0.60
N PHE A 74 6.46 -0.28 -1.49
CA PHE A 74 7.79 -0.48 -2.05
C PHE A 74 8.76 0.52 -1.43
N SER A 75 10.02 0.12 -1.24
CA SER A 75 11.04 0.96 -0.63
C SER A 75 12.42 0.71 -1.23
N LYS A 76 13.20 1.78 -1.41
CA LYS A 76 14.64 1.70 -1.70
C LYS A 76 15.46 1.25 -0.48
N PHE A 77 14.91 1.40 0.72
CA PHE A 77 15.52 0.94 1.98
C PHE A 77 15.10 -0.50 2.29
N ASN A 78 15.85 -1.19 3.16
CA ASN A 78 15.43 -2.48 3.70
C ASN A 78 14.21 -2.30 4.59
N ILE A 79 13.22 -3.18 4.42
CA ILE A 79 12.05 -3.24 5.29
C ILE A 79 12.43 -4.19 6.43
N GLU A 80 12.66 -3.64 7.62
CA GLU A 80 13.14 -4.40 8.78
C GLU A 80 12.01 -5.24 9.38
N ASP A 81 10.81 -4.66 9.46
CA ASP A 81 9.60 -5.32 9.89
C ASP A 81 8.39 -4.85 9.09
N SER A 82 7.32 -5.65 9.16
CA SER A 82 6.04 -5.27 8.58
C SER A 82 4.89 -5.88 9.35
N SER A 83 3.79 -5.13 9.46
CA SER A 83 2.56 -5.59 10.07
C SER A 83 1.37 -5.26 9.18
N HIS A 84 0.44 -6.21 9.07
CA HIS A 84 -0.81 -6.03 8.35
C HIS A 84 -1.97 -6.17 9.34
N MET A 85 -2.92 -5.23 9.28
CA MET A 85 -4.14 -5.27 10.08
C MET A 85 -5.34 -5.01 9.17
N LEU A 86 -6.39 -5.80 9.35
CA LEU A 86 -7.69 -5.53 8.76
C LEU A 86 -8.40 -4.47 9.60
N LEU A 87 -8.98 -3.48 8.94
CA LEU A 87 -9.69 -2.39 9.59
C LEU A 87 -11.19 -2.67 9.60
N THR A 88 -11.91 -2.13 10.58
CA THR A 88 -13.38 -2.22 10.65
C THR A 88 -14.00 -1.74 9.34
N SER A 89 -14.78 -2.61 8.67
CA SER A 89 -15.26 -2.37 7.31
C SER A 89 -16.74 -2.72 7.14
N LYS A 90 -17.49 -1.90 6.39
CA LYS A 90 -18.92 -2.13 6.09
C LYS A 90 -19.15 -2.82 4.75
N LYS A 91 -18.30 -2.53 3.75
CA LYS A 91 -18.43 -3.05 2.38
C LYS A 91 -17.20 -3.88 2.02
N GLU A 92 -16.40 -3.40 1.07
CA GLU A 92 -15.10 -4.00 0.77
C GLU A 92 -14.20 -3.94 2.01
N GLN A 93 -13.57 -5.07 2.34
CA GLN A 93 -12.64 -5.15 3.45
C GLN A 93 -11.45 -4.19 3.25
N ARG A 94 -11.25 -3.31 4.23
CA ARG A 94 -10.14 -2.36 4.32
C ARG A 94 -9.04 -2.90 5.23
N GLY A 95 -7.86 -2.32 5.12
CA GLY A 95 -6.70 -2.75 5.88
C GLY A 95 -5.57 -1.75 5.76
N MET A 96 -4.58 -1.91 6.64
CA MET A 96 -3.36 -1.13 6.66
C MET A 96 -2.13 -2.02 6.59
N LEU A 97 -1.07 -1.53 5.96
CA LEU A 97 0.26 -2.12 5.98
C LEU A 97 1.22 -1.14 6.62
N ALA A 98 1.72 -1.49 7.80
CA ALA A 98 2.83 -0.83 8.45
C ALA A 98 4.14 -1.50 8.03
N THR A 99 5.15 -0.69 7.73
CA THR A 99 6.52 -1.12 7.42
C THR A 99 7.50 -0.24 8.18
N GLY A 100 8.38 -0.87 8.95
CA GLY A 100 9.44 -0.22 9.72
C GLY A 100 10.77 -0.21 8.97
N TYR A 101 11.55 0.84 9.23
CA TYR A 101 12.83 1.13 8.57
C TYR A 101 13.83 1.71 9.56
N GLU A 102 15.10 1.36 9.37
CA GLU A 102 16.23 2.06 9.97
C GLU A 102 16.92 2.91 8.90
N ILE A 103 16.76 4.25 8.99
CA ILE A 103 17.27 5.19 7.99
C ILE A 103 18.18 6.20 8.67
N GLN A 104 19.48 6.10 8.41
CA GLN A 104 20.51 7.00 8.96
C GLN A 104 20.45 7.09 10.51
N GLY A 105 20.20 5.95 11.17
CA GLY A 105 20.08 5.88 12.63
C GLY A 105 18.74 6.36 13.20
N ASN A 106 17.73 6.59 12.36
CA ASN A 106 16.37 6.90 12.78
C ASN A 106 15.43 5.75 12.43
N THR A 107 14.64 5.32 13.42
CA THR A 107 13.50 4.44 13.20
C THR A 107 12.38 5.22 12.52
N VAL A 108 11.97 4.77 11.34
CA VAL A 108 10.91 5.38 10.53
C VAL A 108 9.82 4.33 10.29
N ASN A 109 8.58 4.68 10.60
CA ASN A 109 7.41 3.83 10.33
C ASN A 109 6.55 4.45 9.22
N ILE A 110 6.18 3.65 8.22
CA ILE A 110 5.24 4.04 7.16
C ILE A 110 3.99 3.17 7.27
N ILE A 111 2.84 3.79 7.48
CA ILE A 111 1.54 3.12 7.55
C ILE A 111 0.76 3.47 6.28
N ASN A 112 0.64 2.51 5.38
CA ASN A 112 -0.15 2.62 4.16
C ASN A 112 -1.58 2.13 4.41
N VAL A 113 -2.56 3.00 4.22
CA VAL A 113 -3.98 2.71 4.49
C VAL A 113 -4.83 2.91 3.23
N HIS A 114 -5.93 2.18 3.16
CA HIS A 114 -7.02 2.47 2.23
C HIS A 114 -8.33 2.46 3.03
N LEU A 115 -8.82 3.65 3.39
CA LEU A 115 -10.01 3.78 4.23
C LEU A 115 -11.30 3.56 3.45
N GLY A 116 -12.39 3.35 4.21
CA GLY A 116 -13.74 3.30 3.69
C GLY A 116 -14.27 4.66 3.22
N LEU A 117 -15.31 4.64 2.41
CA LEU A 117 -15.97 5.86 1.92
C LEU A 117 -17.04 6.37 2.89
N ASP A 118 -17.48 5.56 3.85
CA ASP A 118 -18.44 5.97 4.86
C ASP A 118 -17.78 6.76 6.00
N LYS A 119 -18.45 7.83 6.46
CA LYS A 119 -17.89 8.74 7.48
C LYS A 119 -17.68 8.04 8.83
N TYR A 120 -18.67 7.27 9.29
CA TYR A 120 -18.62 6.59 10.58
C TYR A 120 -17.65 5.42 10.57
N GLU A 121 -17.61 4.67 9.47
CA GLU A 121 -16.58 3.67 9.22
C GLU A 121 -15.18 4.27 9.35
N ARG A 122 -14.91 5.42 8.70
CA ARG A 122 -13.59 6.07 8.80
C ARG A 122 -13.20 6.48 10.21
N TYR A 123 -14.13 6.93 11.05
CA TYR A 123 -13.80 7.25 12.44
C TYR A 123 -13.24 6.04 13.18
N ASN A 124 -13.94 4.91 13.13
CA ASN A 124 -13.49 3.67 13.74
C ASN A 124 -12.12 3.22 13.18
N GLN A 125 -11.96 3.31 11.85
CA GLN A 125 -10.70 2.93 11.20
C GLN A 125 -9.53 3.83 11.62
N ILE A 126 -9.76 5.13 11.77
CA ILE A 126 -8.75 6.08 12.25
C ILE A 126 -8.37 5.77 13.70
N ASP A 127 -9.34 5.47 14.56
CA ASP A 127 -9.08 5.10 15.95
C ASP A 127 -8.25 3.80 16.05
N GLU A 128 -8.54 2.80 15.20
CA GLU A 128 -7.74 1.57 15.09
C GLU A 128 -6.29 1.87 14.68
N ILE A 129 -6.09 2.76 13.71
CA ILE A 129 -4.77 3.17 13.22
C ILE A 129 -3.99 3.93 14.30
N ILE A 130 -4.64 4.86 15.02
CA ILE A 130 -4.02 5.61 16.11
C ILE A 130 -3.64 4.68 17.27
N SER A 131 -4.52 3.74 17.62
CA SER A 131 -4.23 2.72 18.63
C SER A 131 -3.05 1.84 18.25
N TYR A 132 -2.90 1.52 16.96
CA TYR A 132 -1.71 0.85 16.46
C TYR A 132 -0.47 1.75 16.53
N SER A 133 -0.53 2.99 16.05
CA SER A 133 0.65 3.88 16.02
C SER A 133 1.21 4.20 17.39
N ASN A 134 0.36 4.22 18.44
CA ASN A 134 0.81 4.44 19.82
C ASN A 134 1.62 3.27 20.41
N ARG A 135 1.73 2.14 19.67
CA ARG A 135 2.48 0.94 20.08
C ARG A 135 3.78 0.73 19.27
N LEU A 136 4.06 1.63 18.32
CA LEU A 136 5.30 1.66 17.53
C LEU A 136 6.38 2.42 18.30
#